data_AF-A0A6P1P073-F1
#
_entry.id   AF-A0A6P1P073-F1
#
_cell.length_a   1.000
_cell.length_b   1.000
_cell.length_c   1.000
_cell.angle_alpha   90.00
_cell.angle_beta   90.00
_cell.angle_gamma   90.00
#
_symmetry.space_group_name_H-M   'P 1'
#
loop_
_entity.id
_entity.type
_entity.pdbx_description
1 polymer ?
#
loop_
_entity_poly.entity_id
_entity_poly.type
_entity_poly.pdbx_seq_one_letter_code
_entity_poly.pdbx_strand_id
1 'polypeptide(L)'
;MILPDNGKVVVFDDKHEDIKDLLSALSKKKIPYLYYQDEAGDDLPDTPIENIRLVFLDLELVISNASSHNIISSIAFRLRAVLEKNPIYVLIYWSTKENKYREALEQAFSEGLKDYKPIMLLSLNKAEAKASGNQTNYIIEHLQEEIKAFSTLNAFITWETIVNNSAGSITNQVLSFYPYDVNTWDSTNKFLLHKLAKAYSGSLGERFDDFTRLKNAMYTLNHSLIDNIETGINMIDSGDAFNNLLSRTELGIEYFNSKLNKTLLVSNLFDDVAQPGNVYFIINETEDLLKQNEEELEKALAQVKELKPELQEQARIGKIKKHKGSEEILRQRLNKEKTRINSLINSCLNLLLLNGKDEVRSQIFDSSIGIDLNITPICDYAQEKTSLFRVLPGLLVEQRFKEFINKEPVYCYISDPIIHILDKDYFLVFDFRYLSSFDESEVKLRKPKFRLKHQFLSDIQVKMSSHISRSGIFFVG
;
A
#
# COMPACT_ATOMS: atom_id res chain seq x y z
N MET A 1 -11.94 23.08 -11.61
CA MET A 1 -11.86 21.93 -10.68
C MET A 1 -12.47 20.70 -11.35
N ILE A 2 -11.96 19.49 -11.07
CA ILE A 2 -12.25 18.23 -11.80
C ILE A 2 -13.08 17.30 -10.92
N LEU A 3 -14.25 16.87 -11.41
CA LEU A 3 -15.03 15.78 -10.81
C LEU A 3 -14.38 14.45 -11.20
N PRO A 4 -14.46 13.40 -10.35
CA PRO A 4 -13.86 12.10 -10.66
C PRO A 4 -14.53 11.49 -11.89
N ASP A 5 -13.78 11.36 -12.99
CA ASP A 5 -14.25 10.85 -14.29
C ASP A 5 -13.98 9.35 -14.48
N ASN A 6 -13.68 8.65 -13.39
CA ASN A 6 -13.25 7.25 -13.34
C ASN A 6 -14.23 6.33 -12.57
N GLY A 7 -15.51 6.72 -12.47
CA GLY A 7 -16.58 5.87 -11.93
C GLY A 7 -16.69 5.87 -10.41
N LYS A 8 -16.10 6.86 -9.74
CA LYS A 8 -16.08 6.99 -8.28
C LYS A 8 -17.24 7.84 -7.73
N VAL A 9 -18.37 7.84 -8.44
CA VAL A 9 -19.58 8.60 -8.11
C VAL A 9 -20.73 7.65 -7.88
N VAL A 10 -21.39 7.78 -6.74
CA VAL A 10 -22.60 7.02 -6.40
C VAL A 10 -23.78 7.97 -6.27
N VAL A 11 -24.96 7.53 -6.68
CA VAL A 11 -26.21 8.26 -6.58
C VAL A 11 -27.26 7.34 -5.94
N PHE A 12 -27.85 7.79 -4.84
CA PHE A 12 -28.98 7.15 -4.17
C PHE A 12 -30.22 8.03 -4.30
N ASP A 13 -31.24 7.56 -5.02
CA ASP A 13 -32.54 8.21 -5.14
C ASP A 13 -33.58 7.14 -5.55
N ASP A 14 -34.68 7.01 -4.81
CA ASP A 14 -35.73 6.02 -5.05
C ASP A 14 -36.58 6.34 -6.30
N LYS A 15 -36.49 7.58 -6.82
CA LYS A 15 -37.31 8.06 -7.94
C LYS A 15 -36.43 8.52 -9.10
N HIS A 16 -36.35 7.69 -10.13
CA HIS A 16 -35.57 8.02 -11.33
C HIS A 16 -35.92 9.38 -11.98
N GLU A 17 -37.20 9.74 -12.03
CA GLU A 17 -37.64 11.03 -12.60
C GLU A 17 -37.07 12.24 -11.86
N ASP A 18 -36.76 12.07 -10.58
CA ASP A 18 -36.33 13.12 -9.69
C ASP A 18 -34.80 13.35 -9.74
N ILE A 19 -34.07 12.41 -10.34
CA ILE A 19 -32.60 12.41 -10.47
C ILE A 19 -32.13 12.51 -11.92
N LYS A 20 -33.02 12.34 -12.91
CA LYS A 20 -32.70 12.31 -14.34
C LYS A 20 -31.82 13.47 -14.82
N ASP A 21 -32.08 14.69 -14.35
CA ASP A 21 -31.29 15.86 -14.75
C ASP A 21 -29.90 15.88 -14.10
N LEU A 22 -29.75 15.34 -12.89
CA LEU A 22 -28.45 15.13 -12.26
C LEU A 22 -27.65 14.09 -13.06
N LEU A 23 -28.26 12.95 -13.38
CA LEU A 23 -27.62 11.92 -14.18
C LEU A 23 -27.22 12.45 -15.57
N SER A 24 -28.07 13.29 -16.17
CA SER A 24 -27.77 13.98 -17.43
C SER A 24 -26.63 14.98 -17.29
N ALA A 25 -26.53 15.70 -16.16
CA ALA A 25 -25.44 16.63 -15.88
C ALA A 25 -24.09 15.89 -15.77
N LEU A 26 -24.06 14.79 -15.02
CA LEU A 26 -22.88 13.93 -14.90
C LEU A 26 -22.48 13.36 -16.27
N SER A 27 -23.44 12.84 -17.03
CA SER A 27 -23.22 12.28 -18.37
C SER A 27 -22.66 13.31 -19.35
N LYS A 28 -23.22 14.54 -19.36
CA LYS A 28 -22.75 15.66 -20.20
C LYS A 28 -21.30 16.03 -19.88
N LYS A 29 -20.85 15.81 -18.65
CA LYS A 29 -19.47 16.00 -18.20
C LYS A 29 -18.60 14.75 -18.32
N LYS A 30 -19.12 13.67 -18.93
CA LYS A 30 -18.43 12.37 -19.10
C LYS A 30 -18.03 11.73 -17.77
N ILE A 31 -18.80 11.98 -16.72
CA ILE A 31 -18.56 11.42 -15.39
C ILE A 31 -19.32 10.10 -15.28
N PRO A 32 -18.63 8.97 -15.10
CA PRO A 32 -19.32 7.70 -14.87
C PRO A 32 -19.87 7.68 -13.44
N TYR A 33 -21.05 7.07 -13.28
CA TYR A 33 -21.74 6.97 -11.99
C TYR A 33 -22.40 5.61 -11.82
N LEU A 34 -22.63 5.24 -10.57
CA LEU A 34 -23.46 4.11 -10.15
C LEU A 34 -24.73 4.65 -9.51
N TYR A 35 -25.88 4.18 -9.97
CA TYR A 35 -27.19 4.62 -9.50
C TYR A 35 -27.93 3.46 -8.84
N TYR A 36 -28.38 3.66 -7.61
CA TYR A 36 -29.16 2.71 -6.83
C TYR A 36 -30.50 3.34 -6.46
N GLN A 37 -31.58 2.65 -6.78
CA GLN A 37 -32.96 3.12 -6.69
C GLN A 37 -33.85 2.19 -5.87
N ASP A 38 -33.49 0.92 -5.69
CA ASP A 38 -34.34 -0.04 -5.01
C ASP A 38 -34.45 0.31 -3.51
N GLU A 39 -35.68 0.44 -3.00
CA GLU A 39 -35.96 0.79 -1.59
C GLU A 39 -35.57 -0.33 -0.61
N ALA A 40 -35.74 -1.59 -1.01
CA ALA A 40 -35.29 -2.75 -0.23
C ALA A 40 -33.76 -2.92 -0.30
N GLY A 41 -33.14 -2.34 -1.33
CA GLY A 41 -31.71 -2.41 -1.60
C GLY A 41 -31.31 -3.68 -2.36
N ASP A 42 -32.24 -4.28 -3.10
CA ASP A 42 -31.99 -5.48 -3.93
C ASP A 42 -31.02 -5.19 -5.09
N ASP A 43 -30.80 -3.92 -5.43
CA ASP A 43 -29.86 -3.46 -6.45
C ASP A 43 -28.47 -3.09 -5.89
N LEU A 44 -28.28 -3.17 -4.58
CA LEU A 44 -27.00 -2.85 -3.93
C LEU A 44 -25.95 -3.93 -4.21
N PRO A 45 -24.65 -3.56 -4.23
CA PRO A 45 -23.60 -4.52 -4.48
C PRO A 45 -23.41 -5.48 -3.30
N ASP A 46 -23.03 -6.73 -3.58
CA ASP A 46 -22.72 -7.75 -2.57
C ASP A 46 -21.51 -7.38 -1.71
N THR A 47 -20.59 -6.59 -2.27
CA THR A 47 -19.38 -6.11 -1.61
C THR A 47 -19.21 -4.60 -1.79
N PRO A 48 -18.67 -3.89 -0.80
CA PRO A 48 -18.37 -2.47 -0.93
C PRO A 48 -17.52 -2.14 -2.15
N ILE A 49 -17.71 -0.91 -2.65
CA ILE A 49 -17.06 -0.41 -3.84
C ILE A 49 -15.86 0.41 -3.42
N GLU A 50 -14.69 0.03 -3.93
CA GLU A 50 -13.44 0.71 -3.62
C GLU A 50 -13.40 2.12 -4.22
N ASN A 51 -12.73 3.02 -3.51
CA ASN A 51 -12.36 4.34 -4.03
C ASN A 51 -13.51 5.30 -4.37
N ILE A 52 -14.70 5.17 -3.78
CA ILE A 52 -15.75 6.20 -3.97
C ILE A 52 -15.26 7.57 -3.49
N ARG A 53 -15.53 8.61 -4.28
CA ARG A 53 -15.12 10.01 -4.03
C ARG A 53 -16.31 10.95 -3.84
N LEU A 54 -17.44 10.67 -4.50
CA LEU A 54 -18.66 11.47 -4.40
C LEU A 54 -19.87 10.56 -4.18
N VAL A 55 -20.74 10.97 -3.27
CA VAL A 55 -22.04 10.33 -3.05
C VAL A 55 -23.12 11.40 -3.13
N PHE A 56 -24.06 11.25 -4.05
CA PHE A 56 -25.31 12.01 -4.07
C PHE A 56 -26.37 11.21 -3.33
N LEU A 57 -27.03 11.85 -2.36
CA LEU A 57 -27.98 11.20 -1.48
C LEU A 57 -29.29 11.99 -1.45
N ASP A 58 -30.38 11.40 -1.92
CA ASP A 58 -31.70 11.86 -1.51
C ASP A 58 -31.91 11.50 -0.03
N LEU A 59 -32.47 12.43 0.73
CA LEU A 59 -32.82 12.24 2.14
C LEU A 59 -34.22 11.66 2.32
N GLU A 60 -34.99 11.47 1.23
CA GLU A 60 -36.35 10.93 1.26
C GLU A 60 -36.46 9.53 0.60
N LEU A 61 -35.47 8.65 0.82
CA LEU A 61 -35.35 7.29 0.22
C LEU A 61 -36.45 6.27 0.58
N VAL A 62 -37.52 6.64 1.29
CA VAL A 62 -38.57 5.70 1.75
C VAL A 62 -39.95 6.32 1.58
N ILE A 63 -40.92 5.55 1.07
CA ILE A 63 -42.30 6.01 0.88
C ILE A 63 -43.13 5.99 2.18
N SER A 64 -43.67 7.17 2.52
CA SER A 64 -44.82 7.47 3.41
C SER A 64 -44.64 7.32 4.94
N ASN A 65 -44.86 8.44 5.67
CA ASN A 65 -44.90 8.54 7.14
C ASN A 65 -43.72 7.94 7.93
N ALA A 66 -42.55 7.81 7.31
CA ALA A 66 -41.35 7.35 7.99
C ALA A 66 -40.88 8.37 9.04
N SER A 67 -40.61 7.87 10.26
CA SER A 67 -39.92 8.65 11.28
C SER A 67 -38.49 8.97 10.82
N SER A 68 -37.87 10.01 11.39
CA SER A 68 -36.46 10.32 11.10
C SER A 68 -35.56 9.10 11.35
N HIS A 69 -35.89 8.26 12.35
CA HIS A 69 -35.14 7.04 12.63
C HIS A 69 -35.13 6.06 11.45
N ASN A 70 -36.29 5.78 10.84
CA ASN A 70 -36.38 4.83 9.74
C ASN A 70 -35.60 5.30 8.51
N ILE A 71 -35.63 6.61 8.22
CA ILE A 71 -34.88 7.22 7.12
C ILE A 71 -33.38 7.10 7.36
N ILE A 72 -32.89 7.44 8.56
CA ILE A 72 -31.48 7.29 8.91
C ILE A 72 -31.03 5.83 8.84
N SER A 73 -31.85 4.87 9.29
CA SER A 73 -31.54 3.44 9.17
C SER A 73 -31.42 2.99 7.72
N SER A 74 -32.30 3.47 6.83
CA SER A 74 -32.27 3.17 5.39
C SER A 74 -31.01 3.74 4.70
N ILE A 75 -30.63 4.98 5.04
CA ILE A 75 -29.39 5.60 4.57
C ILE A 75 -28.17 4.84 5.10
N ALA A 76 -28.16 4.52 6.40
CA ALA A 76 -27.08 3.79 7.04
C ALA A 76 -26.83 2.43 6.38
N PHE A 77 -27.90 1.71 6.05
CA PHE A 77 -27.83 0.43 5.33
C PHE A 77 -27.12 0.58 3.98
N ARG A 78 -27.53 1.56 3.16
CA ARG A 78 -26.93 1.84 1.84
C ARG A 78 -25.47 2.24 1.92
N LEU A 79 -25.14 3.17 2.83
CA LEU A 79 -23.76 3.60 3.02
C LEU A 79 -22.86 2.44 3.44
N ARG A 80 -23.34 1.54 4.32
CA ARG A 80 -22.58 0.36 4.75
C ARG A 80 -22.40 -0.69 3.66
N ALA A 81 -23.39 -0.86 2.79
CA ALA A 81 -23.33 -1.80 1.68
C ALA A 81 -22.34 -1.32 0.59
N VAL A 82 -22.35 -0.02 0.31
CA VAL A 82 -21.63 0.54 -0.84
C VAL A 82 -20.24 1.07 -0.47
N LEU A 83 -20.04 1.62 0.72
CA LEU A 83 -18.76 2.23 1.12
C LEU A 83 -17.89 1.28 1.93
N GLU A 84 -16.58 1.35 1.72
CA GLU A 84 -15.61 0.80 2.64
C GLU A 84 -15.59 1.59 3.96
N LYS A 85 -14.98 1.02 5.01
CA LYS A 85 -14.75 1.73 6.26
C LYS A 85 -13.66 2.80 6.11
N ASN A 86 -13.84 3.92 6.80
CA ASN A 86 -13.03 5.14 6.76
C ASN A 86 -12.79 5.68 5.33
N PRO A 87 -13.86 5.85 4.52
CA PRO A 87 -13.72 6.28 3.14
C PRO A 87 -13.38 7.77 3.05
N ILE A 88 -12.61 8.15 2.03
CA ILE A 88 -12.35 9.56 1.68
C ILE A 88 -13.30 9.97 0.56
N TYR A 89 -14.43 10.56 0.95
CA TYR A 89 -15.47 10.99 0.02
C TYR A 89 -16.23 12.23 0.51
N VAL A 90 -16.86 12.92 -0.44
CA VAL A 90 -17.80 14.02 -0.18
C VAL A 90 -19.22 13.50 -0.38
N LEU A 91 -20.11 13.85 0.54
CA LEU A 91 -21.53 13.54 0.44
C LEU A 91 -22.33 14.80 0.12
N ILE A 92 -23.15 14.72 -0.91
CA ILE A 92 -23.95 15.81 -1.44
C ILE A 92 -25.41 15.46 -1.22
N TYR A 93 -26.11 16.28 -0.45
CA TYR A 93 -27.55 16.17 -0.28
C TYR A 93 -28.25 16.61 -1.56
N TRP A 94 -29.04 15.71 -2.16
CA TRP A 94 -29.93 16.02 -3.27
C TRP A 94 -31.37 15.96 -2.77
N SER A 95 -31.83 17.01 -2.09
CA SER A 95 -33.15 16.99 -1.45
C SER A 95 -33.86 18.34 -1.51
N THR A 96 -35.19 18.28 -1.43
CA THR A 96 -36.05 19.47 -1.23
C THR A 96 -36.30 19.77 0.25
N LYS A 97 -35.99 18.83 1.15
CA LYS A 97 -36.27 18.92 2.60
C LYS A 97 -35.04 18.67 3.46
N GLU A 98 -33.88 19.18 3.04
CA GLU A 98 -32.61 19.00 3.77
C GLU A 98 -32.72 19.32 5.27
N ASN A 99 -33.36 20.44 5.59
CA ASN A 99 -33.55 20.90 6.97
C ASN A 99 -34.28 19.91 7.88
N LYS A 100 -35.01 18.93 7.34
CA LYS A 100 -35.80 17.98 8.13
C LYS A 100 -34.96 16.81 8.67
N TYR A 101 -33.95 16.36 7.93
CA TYR A 101 -33.23 15.11 8.24
C TYR A 101 -31.72 15.28 8.38
N ARG A 102 -31.16 16.42 7.94
CA ARG A 102 -29.72 16.70 8.01
C ARG A 102 -29.13 16.53 9.40
N GLU A 103 -29.73 17.17 10.42
CA GLU A 103 -29.22 17.09 11.80
C GLU A 103 -29.18 15.64 12.32
N ALA A 104 -30.24 14.86 12.05
CA ALA A 104 -30.31 13.47 12.47
C ALA A 104 -29.23 12.60 11.78
N LEU A 105 -28.93 12.86 10.51
CA LEU A 105 -27.87 12.16 9.78
C LEU A 105 -26.47 12.56 10.26
N GLU A 106 -26.24 13.85 10.51
CA GLU A 106 -24.98 14.36 11.07
C GLU A 106 -24.71 13.79 12.47
N GLN A 107 -25.77 13.63 13.29
CA GLN A 107 -25.67 12.91 14.56
C GLN A 107 -25.31 11.44 14.34
N ALA A 108 -25.95 10.76 13.38
CA ALA A 108 -25.65 9.37 13.06
C ALA A 108 -24.18 9.16 12.68
N PHE A 109 -23.57 10.09 11.92
CA PHE A 109 -22.13 10.06 11.60
C PHE A 109 -21.22 10.25 12.80
N SER A 110 -21.71 10.82 13.90
CA SER A 110 -20.95 10.95 15.15
C SER A 110 -21.09 9.72 16.06
N GLU A 111 -22.08 8.87 15.78
CA GLU A 111 -22.43 7.69 16.57
C GLU A 111 -22.31 6.42 15.71
N GLY A 112 -23.45 5.88 15.21
CA GLY A 112 -23.54 4.58 14.54
C GLY A 112 -22.92 4.50 13.13
N LEU A 113 -22.53 5.63 12.54
CA LEU A 113 -21.90 5.74 11.23
C LEU A 113 -20.52 6.39 11.26
N LYS A 114 -19.84 6.39 12.42
CA LYS A 114 -18.50 6.98 12.56
C LYS A 114 -17.48 6.48 11.53
N ASP A 115 -17.47 5.18 11.26
CA ASP A 115 -16.58 4.55 10.27
C ASP A 115 -16.95 4.92 8.81
N TYR A 116 -18.07 5.59 8.58
CA TYR A 116 -18.58 5.94 7.23
C TYR A 116 -18.74 7.45 7.07
N LYS A 117 -18.15 8.23 7.98
CA LYS A 117 -18.31 9.69 7.99
C LYS A 117 -17.62 10.31 6.77
N PRO A 118 -18.31 11.15 5.98
CA PRO A 118 -17.69 11.87 4.87
C PRO A 118 -16.73 12.93 5.39
N ILE A 119 -15.75 13.30 4.55
CA ILE A 119 -14.83 14.41 4.87
C ILE A 119 -15.54 15.77 4.77
N MET A 120 -16.67 15.81 4.05
CA MET A 120 -17.46 17.02 3.83
C MET A 120 -18.90 16.68 3.45
N LEU A 121 -19.82 17.55 3.88
CA LEU A 121 -21.24 17.53 3.55
C LEU A 121 -21.57 18.79 2.77
N LEU A 122 -22.14 18.62 1.57
CA LEU A 122 -22.56 19.71 0.70
C LEU A 122 -24.05 19.60 0.42
N SER A 123 -24.67 20.72 0.07
CA SER A 123 -26.08 20.74 -0.33
C SER A 123 -26.23 21.10 -1.79
N LEU A 124 -27.13 20.41 -2.47
CA LEU A 124 -27.58 20.75 -3.81
C LEU A 124 -29.11 20.79 -3.81
N ASN A 125 -29.68 21.99 -3.79
CA ASN A 125 -31.10 22.19 -3.59
C ASN A 125 -31.91 21.73 -4.83
N LYS A 126 -32.63 20.62 -4.68
CA LYS A 126 -33.45 20.00 -5.73
C LYS A 126 -34.59 20.93 -6.20
N ALA A 127 -35.13 21.79 -5.34
CA ALA A 127 -36.20 22.72 -5.70
C ALA A 127 -35.70 23.90 -6.53
N GLU A 128 -34.55 24.48 -6.15
CA GLU A 128 -33.92 25.56 -6.92
C GLU A 128 -33.44 25.07 -8.29
N ALA A 129 -32.90 23.86 -8.34
CA ALA A 129 -32.49 23.22 -9.58
C ALA A 129 -33.67 23.09 -10.56
N LYS A 130 -34.85 22.65 -10.08
CA LYS A 130 -36.09 22.58 -10.86
C LYS A 130 -36.60 23.96 -11.30
N ALA A 131 -36.41 24.99 -10.48
CA ALA A 131 -36.84 26.36 -10.78
C ALA A 131 -35.95 27.09 -11.80
N SER A 132 -34.70 26.65 -11.99
CA SER A 132 -33.71 27.32 -12.83
C SER A 132 -34.03 27.38 -14.34
N GLY A 133 -34.99 26.57 -14.83
CA GLY A 133 -35.30 26.44 -16.26
C GLY A 133 -34.26 25.67 -17.08
N ASN A 134 -33.04 25.48 -16.55
CA ASN A 134 -32.00 24.60 -17.09
C ASN A 134 -31.27 23.88 -15.94
N GLN A 135 -31.97 22.90 -15.38
CA GLN A 135 -31.55 22.15 -14.19
C GLN A 135 -30.16 21.54 -14.34
N THR A 136 -29.84 20.98 -15.51
CA THR A 136 -28.53 20.40 -15.80
C THR A 136 -27.39 21.42 -15.65
N ASN A 137 -27.55 22.64 -16.18
CA ASN A 137 -26.52 23.67 -16.07
C ASN A 137 -26.43 24.21 -14.63
N TYR A 138 -27.56 24.43 -13.96
CA TYR A 138 -27.58 24.83 -12.55
C TYR A 138 -26.79 23.86 -11.68
N ILE A 139 -27.04 22.55 -11.85
CA ILE A 139 -26.34 21.49 -11.11
C ILE A 139 -24.83 21.57 -11.37
N ILE A 140 -24.42 21.73 -12.63
CA ILE A 140 -23.00 21.83 -13.00
C ILE A 140 -22.35 23.04 -12.31
N GLU A 141 -22.98 24.21 -12.37
CA GLU A 141 -22.44 25.45 -11.81
C GLU A 141 -22.34 25.38 -10.28
N HIS A 142 -23.39 24.90 -9.60
CA HIS A 142 -23.39 24.78 -8.14
C HIS A 142 -22.39 23.73 -7.66
N LEU A 143 -22.28 22.58 -8.32
CA LEU A 143 -21.23 21.61 -8.01
C LEU A 143 -19.83 22.19 -8.22
N GLN A 144 -19.63 23.01 -9.26
CA GLN A 144 -18.36 23.69 -9.47
C GLN A 144 -18.04 24.72 -8.38
N GLU A 145 -19.04 25.36 -7.79
CA GLU A 145 -18.87 26.31 -6.69
C GLU A 145 -18.62 25.61 -5.36
N GLU A 146 -19.52 24.71 -4.95
CA GLU A 146 -19.45 24.00 -3.66
C GLU A 146 -18.13 23.24 -3.50
N ILE A 147 -17.63 22.62 -4.56
CA ILE A 147 -16.42 21.79 -4.45
C ILE A 147 -15.13 22.64 -4.48
N LYS A 148 -15.20 23.95 -4.74
CA LYS A 148 -14.07 24.86 -4.44
C LYS A 148 -13.70 24.83 -2.96
N ALA A 149 -14.63 24.47 -2.08
CA ALA A 149 -14.38 24.29 -0.66
C ALA A 149 -13.32 23.20 -0.37
N PHE A 150 -12.96 22.37 -1.37
CA PHE A 150 -12.07 21.23 -1.16
C PHE A 150 -10.89 21.13 -2.14
N SER A 151 -10.15 22.24 -2.29
CA SER A 151 -9.00 22.36 -3.20
C SER A 151 -7.98 21.22 -3.08
N THR A 152 -7.64 20.73 -1.88
CA THR A 152 -6.62 19.69 -1.70
C THR A 152 -6.99 18.33 -2.30
N LEU A 153 -8.21 17.82 -2.12
CA LEU A 153 -8.62 16.57 -2.76
C LEU A 153 -8.72 16.73 -4.27
N ASN A 154 -9.04 17.94 -4.76
CA ASN A 154 -9.05 18.18 -6.20
C ASN A 154 -7.68 17.94 -6.83
N ALA A 155 -6.57 18.21 -6.13
CA ALA A 155 -5.25 17.84 -6.61
C ALA A 155 -5.10 16.30 -6.73
N PHE A 156 -5.59 15.54 -5.75
CA PHE A 156 -5.57 14.08 -5.82
C PHE A 156 -6.50 13.50 -6.89
N ILE A 157 -7.72 14.02 -7.03
CA ILE A 157 -8.66 13.63 -8.10
C ILE A 157 -8.05 13.97 -9.47
N THR A 158 -7.43 15.14 -9.62
CA THR A 158 -6.75 15.51 -10.86
C THR A 158 -5.65 14.52 -11.21
N TRP A 159 -4.83 14.13 -10.22
CA TRP A 159 -3.81 13.10 -10.41
C TRP A 159 -4.43 11.74 -10.78
N GLU A 160 -5.50 11.30 -10.12
CA GLU A 160 -6.22 10.07 -10.47
C GLU A 160 -6.76 10.12 -11.91
N THR A 161 -7.34 11.24 -12.34
CA THR A 161 -7.83 11.45 -13.71
C THR A 161 -6.68 11.36 -14.72
N ILE A 162 -5.53 11.98 -14.44
CA ILE A 162 -4.34 11.87 -15.29
C ILE A 162 -3.92 10.41 -15.43
N VAL A 163 -3.80 9.66 -14.33
CA VAL A 163 -3.43 8.24 -14.36
C VAL A 163 -4.40 7.42 -15.22
N ASN A 164 -5.71 7.63 -15.07
CA ASN A 164 -6.72 6.91 -15.86
C ASN A 164 -6.63 7.26 -17.35
N ASN A 165 -6.47 8.54 -17.68
CA ASN A 165 -6.32 8.98 -19.07
C ASN A 165 -5.02 8.46 -19.69
N SER A 166 -3.92 8.42 -18.93
CA SER A 166 -2.63 7.88 -19.38
C SER A 166 -2.73 6.37 -19.68
N ALA A 167 -3.47 5.61 -18.86
CA ALA A 167 -3.74 4.18 -19.10
C ALA A 167 -4.60 3.93 -20.35
N GLY A 168 -5.63 4.75 -20.58
CA GLY A 168 -6.42 4.69 -21.81
C GLY A 168 -5.60 5.07 -23.04
N SER A 169 -4.78 6.12 -22.93
CA SER A 169 -3.93 6.62 -24.02
C SER A 169 -2.90 5.57 -24.48
N ILE A 170 -2.18 4.94 -23.55
CA ILE A 170 -1.19 3.91 -23.90
C ILE A 170 -1.87 2.70 -24.54
N THR A 171 -3.02 2.27 -24.03
CA THR A 171 -3.77 1.15 -24.58
C THR A 171 -4.18 1.44 -26.02
N ASN A 172 -4.73 2.63 -26.28
CA ASN A 172 -5.11 3.06 -27.62
C ASN A 172 -3.90 3.19 -28.55
N GLN A 173 -2.78 3.75 -28.09
CA GLN A 173 -1.55 3.84 -28.87
C GLN A 173 -1.06 2.45 -29.28
N VAL A 174 -0.94 1.53 -28.33
CA VAL A 174 -0.39 0.18 -28.58
C VAL A 174 -1.32 -0.63 -29.49
N LEU A 175 -2.63 -0.62 -29.24
CA LEU A 175 -3.60 -1.38 -30.04
C LEU A 175 -3.90 -0.78 -31.43
N SER A 176 -3.45 0.46 -31.69
CA SER A 176 -3.60 1.14 -32.99
C SER A 176 -2.32 1.15 -33.84
N PHE A 177 -1.25 0.46 -33.42
CA PHE A 177 -0.01 0.32 -34.22
C PHE A 177 -0.27 -0.23 -35.62
N TYR A 178 -1.26 -1.10 -35.75
CA TYR A 178 -1.71 -1.64 -37.03
C TYR A 178 -3.18 -1.29 -37.25
N PRO A 179 -3.59 -0.95 -38.49
CA PRO A 179 -5.00 -0.72 -38.81
C PRO A 179 -5.86 -1.91 -38.42
N TYR A 180 -7.09 -1.63 -37.98
CA TYR A 180 -8.04 -2.68 -37.63
C TYR A 180 -8.43 -3.50 -38.87
N ASP A 181 -8.26 -4.82 -38.76
CA ASP A 181 -8.74 -5.82 -39.71
C ASP A 181 -9.39 -6.95 -38.92
N VAL A 182 -10.70 -7.14 -39.14
CA VAL A 182 -11.52 -8.13 -38.43
C VAL A 182 -10.95 -9.56 -38.46
N ASN A 183 -10.20 -9.92 -39.50
CA ASN A 183 -9.68 -11.28 -39.66
C ASN A 183 -8.32 -11.48 -38.98
N THR A 184 -7.53 -10.41 -38.81
CA THR A 184 -6.13 -10.51 -38.39
C THR A 184 -5.81 -9.76 -37.10
N TRP A 185 -6.70 -8.89 -36.62
CA TRP A 185 -6.46 -8.00 -35.48
C TRP A 185 -6.07 -8.76 -34.20
N ASP A 186 -6.80 -9.83 -33.86
CA ASP A 186 -6.52 -10.61 -32.66
C ASP A 186 -5.14 -11.30 -32.74
N SER A 187 -4.83 -11.94 -33.87
CA SER A 187 -3.52 -12.58 -34.09
C SER A 187 -2.35 -11.59 -34.07
N THR A 188 -2.57 -10.38 -34.60
CA THR A 188 -1.57 -9.31 -34.63
C THR A 188 -1.30 -8.78 -33.21
N ASN A 189 -2.34 -8.56 -32.42
CA ASN A 189 -2.20 -8.08 -31.05
C ASN A 189 -1.66 -9.14 -30.09
N LYS A 190 -1.94 -10.44 -30.32
CA LYS A 190 -1.25 -11.54 -29.63
C LYS A 190 0.25 -11.52 -29.90
N PHE A 191 0.65 -11.27 -31.15
CA PHE A 191 2.07 -11.14 -31.48
C PHE A 191 2.70 -9.89 -30.86
N LEU A 192 1.96 -8.78 -30.78
CA LEU A 192 2.39 -7.57 -30.06
C LEU A 192 2.65 -7.86 -28.57
N LEU A 193 1.74 -8.54 -27.89
CA LEU A 193 1.93 -8.98 -26.50
C LEU A 193 3.18 -9.86 -26.36
N HIS A 194 3.41 -10.78 -27.29
CA HIS A 194 4.64 -11.57 -27.32
C HIS A 194 5.90 -10.70 -27.45
N LYS A 195 5.88 -9.66 -28.29
CA LYS A 195 7.01 -8.72 -28.43
C LYS A 195 7.26 -7.91 -27.16
N LEU A 196 6.21 -7.42 -26.51
CA LEU A 196 6.31 -6.71 -25.23
C LEU A 196 6.91 -7.64 -24.16
N ALA A 197 6.39 -8.86 -24.02
CA ALA A 197 6.93 -9.84 -23.08
C ALA A 197 8.43 -10.10 -23.29
N LYS A 198 8.85 -10.22 -24.56
CA LYS A 198 10.25 -10.43 -24.95
C LYS A 198 11.14 -9.22 -24.66
N ALA A 199 10.61 -8.00 -24.75
CA ALA A 199 11.34 -6.79 -24.41
C ALA A 199 11.74 -6.77 -22.92
N TYR A 200 10.84 -7.23 -22.04
CA TYR A 200 11.11 -7.31 -20.60
C TYR A 200 12.03 -8.49 -20.21
N SER A 201 11.72 -9.68 -20.74
CA SER A 201 12.39 -10.93 -20.33
C SER A 201 13.66 -11.28 -21.13
N GLY A 202 13.91 -10.59 -22.24
CA GLY A 202 15.03 -10.88 -23.12
C GLY A 202 14.93 -12.25 -23.81
N SER A 203 16.07 -12.89 -24.08
CA SER A 203 16.14 -14.17 -24.81
C SER A 203 15.57 -15.36 -24.03
N LEU A 204 15.40 -15.26 -22.72
CA LEU A 204 14.86 -16.33 -21.86
C LEU A 204 13.33 -16.36 -21.83
N GLY A 205 12.66 -15.29 -22.29
CA GLY A 205 11.21 -15.22 -22.32
C GLY A 205 10.52 -16.36 -23.06
N GLU A 206 11.24 -17.05 -23.96
CA GLU A 206 10.75 -18.22 -24.69
C GLU A 206 10.58 -19.48 -23.82
N ARG A 207 11.07 -19.48 -22.57
CA ARG A 207 10.96 -20.61 -21.65
C ARG A 207 9.79 -20.47 -20.67
N PHE A 208 9.28 -19.25 -20.49
CA PHE A 208 8.19 -18.98 -19.55
C PHE A 208 6.85 -19.47 -20.09
N ASP A 209 5.96 -19.83 -19.16
CA ASP A 209 4.56 -20.11 -19.45
C ASP A 209 3.82 -18.85 -19.95
N ASP A 210 2.65 -19.05 -20.57
CA ASP A 210 1.88 -17.97 -21.19
C ASP A 210 1.44 -16.89 -20.19
N PHE A 211 1.13 -17.26 -18.95
CA PHE A 211 0.70 -16.32 -17.92
C PHE A 211 1.86 -15.44 -17.44
N THR A 212 3.04 -16.02 -17.27
CA THR A 212 4.27 -15.30 -16.95
C THR A 212 4.70 -14.38 -18.09
N ARG A 213 4.57 -14.82 -19.34
CA ARG A 213 4.78 -13.96 -20.52
C ARG A 213 3.81 -12.79 -20.55
N LEU A 214 2.53 -13.03 -20.26
CA LEU A 214 1.53 -11.97 -20.17
C LEU A 214 1.89 -10.93 -19.10
N LYS A 215 2.30 -11.37 -17.90
CA LYS A 215 2.80 -10.46 -16.86
C LYS A 215 3.97 -9.61 -17.34
N ASN A 216 4.94 -10.23 -18.02
CA ASN A 216 6.10 -9.52 -18.59
C ASN A 216 5.71 -8.49 -19.66
N ALA A 217 4.70 -8.77 -20.48
CA ALA A 217 4.14 -7.80 -21.40
C ALA A 217 3.55 -6.60 -20.65
N MET A 218 2.78 -6.84 -19.59
CA MET A 218 2.19 -5.79 -18.75
C MET A 218 3.27 -4.96 -18.01
N TYR A 219 4.34 -5.59 -17.52
CA TYR A 219 5.46 -4.84 -16.93
C TYR A 219 6.13 -3.91 -17.94
N THR A 220 6.20 -4.29 -19.21
CA THR A 220 6.70 -3.42 -20.28
C THR A 220 5.80 -2.19 -20.46
N LEU A 221 4.48 -2.36 -20.43
CA LEU A 221 3.53 -1.25 -20.53
C LEU A 221 3.66 -0.27 -19.36
N ASN A 222 3.92 -0.77 -18.15
CA ASN A 222 4.14 0.09 -16.98
C ASN A 222 5.32 1.06 -17.17
N HIS A 223 6.37 0.65 -17.89
CA HIS A 223 7.50 1.54 -18.19
C HIS A 223 7.10 2.70 -19.09
N SER A 224 6.20 2.50 -20.05
CA SER A 224 5.71 3.59 -20.92
C SER A 224 4.57 4.38 -20.27
N LEU A 225 3.89 3.83 -19.27
CA LEU A 225 2.82 4.52 -18.55
C LEU A 225 3.34 5.74 -17.78
N ILE A 226 4.54 5.65 -17.20
CA ILE A 226 5.11 6.74 -16.40
C ILE A 226 5.28 8.02 -17.23
N ASP A 227 5.78 7.91 -18.46
CA ASP A 227 5.99 9.04 -19.36
C ASP A 227 4.67 9.74 -19.71
N ASN A 228 3.61 8.95 -19.92
CA ASN A 228 2.27 9.49 -20.18
C ASN A 228 1.68 10.19 -18.95
N ILE A 229 1.96 9.69 -17.74
CA ILE A 229 1.53 10.34 -16.49
C ILE A 229 2.27 11.66 -16.31
N GLU A 230 3.60 11.66 -16.48
CA GLU A 230 4.44 12.87 -16.36
C GLU A 230 4.04 13.93 -17.39
N THR A 231 3.79 13.52 -18.64
CA THR A 231 3.27 14.39 -19.69
C THR A 231 1.93 15.02 -19.29
N GLY A 232 1.00 14.22 -18.75
CA GLY A 232 -0.28 14.71 -18.26
C GLY A 232 -0.15 15.69 -17.09
N ILE A 233 0.80 15.46 -16.17
CA ILE A 233 1.11 16.38 -15.08
C ILE A 233 1.66 17.71 -15.62
N ASN A 234 2.57 17.66 -16.59
CA ASN A 234 3.16 18.86 -17.20
C ASN A 234 2.15 19.68 -18.00
N MET A 235 1.02 19.08 -18.40
CA MET A 235 -0.08 19.75 -19.09
C MET A 235 -1.13 20.36 -18.14
N ILE A 236 -0.99 20.20 -16.81
CA ILE A 236 -1.91 20.83 -15.86
C ILE A 236 -1.79 22.36 -15.98
N ASP A 237 -2.90 23.01 -16.32
CA ASP A 237 -2.98 24.46 -16.38
C ASP A 237 -2.98 25.08 -14.98
N SER A 238 -2.24 26.18 -14.81
CA SER A 238 -2.08 26.94 -13.56
C SER A 238 -3.31 27.79 -13.21
N GLY A 239 -4.52 27.30 -13.49
CA GLY A 239 -5.75 28.01 -13.21
C GLY A 239 -6.01 28.21 -11.71
N ASP A 240 -6.95 29.10 -11.39
CA ASP A 240 -7.27 29.52 -10.01
C ASP A 240 -7.57 28.37 -9.03
N ALA A 241 -7.97 27.21 -9.53
CA ALA A 241 -8.32 26.04 -8.72
C ALA A 241 -7.14 25.45 -7.92
N PHE A 242 -5.89 25.75 -8.28
CA PHE A 242 -4.69 25.23 -7.61
C PHE A 242 -3.87 26.31 -6.87
N ASN A 243 -4.34 27.56 -6.88
CA ASN A 243 -3.66 28.65 -6.18
C ASN A 243 -3.67 28.41 -4.66
N ASN A 244 -2.50 28.63 -4.02
CA ASN A 244 -2.31 28.50 -2.56
C ASN A 244 -2.67 27.12 -1.95
N LEU A 245 -2.64 26.05 -2.75
CA LEU A 245 -2.99 24.70 -2.27
C LEU A 245 -1.93 24.09 -1.34
N LEU A 246 -0.66 24.48 -1.51
CA LEU A 246 0.46 23.96 -0.72
C LEU A 246 0.73 24.84 0.51
N SER A 247 0.67 24.23 1.70
CA SER A 247 1.15 24.86 2.93
C SER A 247 2.68 24.87 2.96
N ARG A 248 3.27 26.00 3.36
CA ARG A 248 4.70 26.11 3.66
C ARG A 248 5.00 25.95 5.16
N THR A 249 3.96 25.84 5.97
CA THR A 249 4.08 25.69 7.43
C THR A 249 4.13 24.22 7.77
N GLU A 250 5.17 23.82 8.52
CA GLU A 250 5.26 22.48 9.08
C GLU A 250 4.15 22.29 10.11
N LEU A 251 3.32 21.27 9.90
CA LEU A 251 2.32 20.85 10.85
C LEU A 251 3.01 19.88 11.82
N GLY A 252 2.92 20.12 13.13
CA GLY A 252 3.45 19.25 14.19
C GLY A 252 2.69 17.94 14.35
N ILE A 253 2.39 17.26 13.23
CA ILE A 253 1.67 15.99 13.20
C ILE A 253 2.67 14.88 13.51
N GLU A 254 2.38 14.15 14.59
CA GLU A 254 3.21 13.03 15.04
C GLU A 254 3.38 11.98 13.93
N TYR A 255 4.62 11.57 13.70
CA TYR A 255 5.01 10.57 12.70
C TYR A 255 4.62 10.90 11.24
N PHE A 256 4.31 12.15 10.91
CA PHE A 256 3.84 12.50 9.56
C PHE A 256 4.84 12.11 8.47
N ASN A 257 6.08 12.58 8.60
CA ASN A 257 7.15 12.32 7.62
C ASN A 257 7.47 10.83 7.54
N SER A 258 7.50 10.12 8.68
CA SER A 258 7.85 8.70 8.73
C SER A 258 6.75 7.80 8.18
N LYS A 259 5.47 8.15 8.39
CA LYS A 259 4.33 7.49 7.74
C LYS A 259 4.29 7.76 6.24
N LEU A 260 4.56 8.99 5.81
CA LEU A 260 4.66 9.33 4.38
C LEU A 260 5.78 8.55 3.70
N ASN A 261 6.98 8.55 4.28
CA ASN A 261 8.13 7.77 3.79
C ASN A 261 7.80 6.28 3.71
N LYS A 262 7.10 5.72 4.71
CA LYS A 262 6.63 4.33 4.64
C LYS A 262 5.75 4.09 3.42
N THR A 263 4.74 4.93 3.20
CA THR A 263 3.84 4.81 2.05
C THR A 263 4.61 4.90 0.73
N LEU A 264 5.59 5.80 0.63
CA LEU A 264 6.35 6.03 -0.60
C LEU A 264 7.43 4.97 -0.88
N LEU A 265 8.11 4.48 0.16
CA LEU A 265 9.35 3.70 0.03
C LEU A 265 9.22 2.23 0.45
N VAL A 266 8.13 1.86 1.13
CA VAL A 266 7.90 0.50 1.66
C VAL A 266 6.59 -0.06 1.14
N SER A 267 6.56 -1.38 0.95
CA SER A 267 5.39 -2.17 0.60
C SER A 267 5.13 -3.21 1.69
N ASN A 268 3.87 -3.33 2.11
CA ASN A 268 3.43 -4.45 2.96
C ASN A 268 2.99 -5.67 2.12
N LEU A 269 2.94 -5.52 0.79
CA LEU A 269 2.61 -6.58 -0.15
C LEU A 269 3.89 -7.22 -0.67
N PHE A 270 3.91 -8.55 -0.66
CA PHE A 270 4.96 -9.41 -1.20
C PHE A 270 4.31 -10.69 -1.74
N ASP A 271 4.52 -10.98 -3.02
CA ASP A 271 3.91 -12.15 -3.69
C ASP A 271 4.83 -13.37 -3.66
N ASP A 272 6.12 -13.15 -3.42
CA ASP A 272 7.15 -14.19 -3.29
C ASP A 272 8.06 -13.87 -2.11
N VAL A 273 8.35 -14.89 -1.32
CA VAL A 273 9.29 -14.86 -0.20
C VAL A 273 10.68 -14.42 -0.67
N ALA A 274 11.12 -14.81 -1.86
CA ALA A 274 12.45 -14.52 -2.38
C ALA A 274 12.53 -13.24 -3.23
N GLN A 275 11.48 -12.41 -3.24
CA GLN A 275 11.45 -11.19 -4.02
C GLN A 275 12.53 -10.18 -3.55
N PRO A 276 13.26 -9.53 -4.49
CA PRO A 276 14.13 -8.42 -4.16
C PRO A 276 13.42 -7.31 -3.38
N GLY A 277 14.14 -6.74 -2.41
CA GLY A 277 13.64 -5.72 -1.50
C GLY A 277 12.98 -6.29 -0.25
N ASN A 278 12.68 -7.59 -0.20
CA ASN A 278 12.09 -8.20 1.00
C ASN A 278 13.04 -8.06 2.20
N VAL A 279 12.45 -7.70 3.34
CA VAL A 279 13.12 -7.56 4.63
C VAL A 279 12.59 -8.62 5.58
N TYR A 280 13.51 -9.38 6.17
CA TYR A 280 13.24 -10.45 7.14
C TYR A 280 13.74 -10.03 8.51
N PHE A 281 13.06 -10.44 9.58
CA PHE A 281 13.54 -10.19 10.95
C PHE A 281 14.37 -11.38 11.42
N ILE A 282 15.60 -11.11 11.87
CA ILE A 282 16.56 -12.15 12.21
C ILE A 282 16.13 -12.91 13.49
N ILE A 283 15.84 -12.18 14.57
CA ILE A 283 15.57 -12.79 15.89
C ILE A 283 14.17 -13.40 15.95
N ASN A 284 13.16 -12.67 15.45
CA ASN A 284 11.77 -13.04 15.68
C ASN A 284 11.41 -14.39 15.04
N GLU A 285 12.07 -14.79 13.94
CA GLU A 285 11.86 -16.11 13.32
C GLU A 285 12.29 -17.25 14.24
N THR A 286 13.48 -17.16 14.84
CA THR A 286 13.99 -18.19 15.75
C THR A 286 13.19 -18.22 17.06
N GLU A 287 12.74 -17.07 17.55
CA GLU A 287 11.87 -16.99 18.73
C GLU A 287 10.46 -17.56 18.45
N ASP A 288 9.89 -17.31 17.27
CA ASP A 288 8.60 -17.88 16.85
C ASP A 288 8.72 -19.41 16.74
N LEU A 289 9.83 -19.94 16.19
CA LEU A 289 10.10 -21.38 16.12
C LEU A 289 10.27 -22.01 17.51
N LEU A 290 10.91 -21.31 18.45
CA LEU A 290 11.03 -21.76 19.84
C LEU A 290 9.65 -21.89 20.49
N LYS A 291 8.78 -20.90 20.33
CA LYS A 291 7.38 -20.95 20.84
C LYS A 291 6.59 -22.09 20.22
N GLN A 292 6.71 -22.28 18.90
CA GLN A 292 6.04 -23.39 18.21
C GLN A 292 6.52 -24.75 18.73
N ASN A 293 7.82 -24.92 18.96
CA ASN A 293 8.38 -26.15 19.53
C ASN A 293 7.88 -26.40 20.96
N GLU A 294 7.67 -25.36 21.76
CA GLU A 294 7.03 -25.45 23.08
C GLU A 294 5.55 -25.89 22.98
N GLU A 295 4.77 -25.26 22.10
CA GLU A 295 3.37 -25.63 21.85
C GLU A 295 3.21 -27.07 21.31
N GLU A 296 4.11 -27.51 20.43
CA GLU A 296 4.13 -28.88 19.92
C GLU A 296 4.45 -29.89 21.03
N LEU A 297 5.36 -29.56 21.95
CA LEU A 297 5.64 -30.39 23.11
C LEU A 297 4.40 -30.53 24.00
N GLU A 298 3.70 -29.42 24.28
CA GLU A 298 2.46 -29.45 25.08
C GLU A 298 1.40 -30.35 24.44
N LYS A 299 1.16 -30.21 23.14
CA LYS A 299 0.24 -31.07 22.37
C LYS A 299 0.66 -32.53 22.41
N ALA A 300 1.95 -32.82 22.23
CA ALA A 300 2.48 -34.18 22.28
C ALA A 300 2.35 -34.80 23.67
N LEU A 301 2.57 -34.02 24.74
CA LEU A 301 2.40 -34.48 26.12
C LEU A 301 0.94 -34.71 26.49
N ALA A 302 0.01 -33.92 25.93
CA ALA A 302 -1.42 -34.15 26.08
C ALA A 302 -1.83 -35.51 25.46
N GLN A 303 -1.35 -35.82 24.26
CA GLN A 303 -1.60 -37.12 23.59
C GLN A 303 -1.02 -38.31 24.37
N VAL A 304 0.09 -38.12 25.09
CA VAL A 304 0.66 -39.18 25.95
C VAL A 304 -0.29 -39.55 27.10
N LYS A 305 -1.11 -38.62 27.61
CA LYS A 305 -2.09 -38.90 28.67
C LYS A 305 -3.20 -39.86 28.23
N GLU A 306 -3.43 -40.00 26.92
CA GLU A 306 -4.43 -40.91 26.35
C GLU A 306 -3.92 -42.36 26.20
N LEU A 307 -2.62 -42.59 26.41
CA LEU A 307 -2.01 -43.93 26.34
C LEU A 307 -2.27 -44.74 27.62
N LYS A 308 -2.12 -46.07 27.52
CA LYS A 308 -2.16 -46.96 28.70
C LYS A 308 -1.06 -46.57 29.70
N PRO A 309 -1.32 -46.59 31.03
CA PRO A 309 -0.39 -46.11 32.07
C PRO A 309 1.03 -46.67 31.96
N GLU A 310 1.16 -47.94 31.59
CA GLU A 310 2.43 -48.67 31.42
C GLU A 310 3.34 -48.10 30.31
N LEU A 311 2.75 -47.45 29.31
CA LEU A 311 3.45 -46.87 28.15
C LEU A 311 3.65 -45.35 28.27
N GLN A 312 2.97 -44.70 29.22
CA GLN A 312 2.97 -43.25 29.36
C GLN A 312 4.37 -42.71 29.65
N GLU A 313 5.09 -43.31 30.61
CA GLU A 313 6.37 -42.75 31.06
C GLU A 313 7.46 -42.83 30.00
N GLN A 314 7.56 -43.96 29.27
CA GLN A 314 8.53 -44.09 28.17
C GLN A 314 8.20 -43.14 27.01
N ALA A 315 6.92 -43.02 26.63
CA ALA A 315 6.49 -42.10 25.59
C ALA A 315 6.74 -40.63 25.99
N ARG A 316 6.50 -40.28 27.26
CA ARG A 316 6.74 -38.95 27.83
C ARG A 316 8.22 -38.57 27.75
N ILE A 317 9.10 -39.45 28.20
CA ILE A 317 10.56 -39.25 28.16
C ILE A 317 11.04 -39.08 26.71
N GLY A 318 10.56 -39.91 25.79
CA GLY A 318 10.90 -39.84 24.37
C GLY A 318 10.52 -38.51 23.73
N LYS A 319 9.29 -38.02 23.98
CA LYS A 319 8.82 -36.73 23.47
C LYS A 319 9.62 -35.56 24.04
N ILE A 320 9.88 -35.54 25.35
CA ILE A 320 10.67 -34.48 26.00
C ILE A 320 12.09 -34.46 25.42
N LYS A 321 12.74 -35.62 25.26
CA LYS A 321 14.11 -35.70 24.73
C LYS A 321 14.21 -35.16 23.29
N LYS A 322 13.23 -35.47 22.44
CA LYS A 322 13.18 -34.96 21.06
C LYS A 322 13.05 -33.43 21.01
N HIS A 323 12.12 -32.86 21.77
CA HIS A 323 11.88 -31.41 21.75
C HIS A 323 13.03 -30.64 22.41
N LYS A 324 13.66 -31.18 23.46
CA LYS A 324 14.87 -30.60 24.06
C LYS A 324 16.03 -30.51 23.07
N GLY A 325 16.22 -31.53 22.23
CA GLY A 325 17.24 -31.49 21.19
C GLY A 325 17.00 -30.41 20.13
N SER A 326 15.74 -30.25 19.70
CA SER A 326 15.32 -29.18 18.78
C SER A 326 15.49 -27.79 19.43
N GLU A 327 15.06 -27.65 20.69
CA GLU A 327 15.17 -26.41 21.46
C GLU A 327 16.63 -25.97 21.64
N GLU A 328 17.54 -26.90 21.94
CA GLU A 328 18.97 -26.61 22.06
C GLU A 328 19.56 -26.04 20.76
N ILE A 329 19.23 -26.64 19.61
CA ILE A 329 19.66 -26.15 18.29
C ILE A 329 19.11 -24.74 18.02
N LEU A 330 17.83 -24.52 18.29
CA LEU A 330 17.20 -23.21 18.11
C LEU A 330 17.82 -22.14 19.03
N ARG A 331 18.13 -22.49 20.29
CA ARG A 331 18.82 -21.58 21.23
C ARG A 331 20.24 -21.25 20.78
N GLN A 332 20.98 -22.22 20.24
CA GLN A 332 22.30 -21.97 19.65
C GLN A 332 22.22 -21.03 18.44
N ARG A 333 21.23 -21.24 17.56
CA ARG A 333 20.95 -20.35 16.42
C ARG A 333 20.64 -18.93 16.90
N LEU A 334 19.73 -18.78 17.86
CA LEU A 334 19.36 -17.49 18.44
C LEU A 334 20.57 -16.75 19.03
N ASN A 335 21.44 -17.47 19.74
CA ASN A 335 22.67 -16.88 20.28
C ASN A 335 23.59 -16.38 19.16
N LYS A 336 23.77 -17.15 18.08
CA LYS A 336 24.57 -16.73 16.91
C LYS A 336 23.98 -15.48 16.26
N GLU A 337 22.66 -15.41 16.13
CA GLU A 337 21.93 -14.26 15.60
C GLU A 337 22.12 -13.01 16.48
N LYS A 338 22.00 -13.16 17.82
CA LYS A 338 22.30 -12.09 18.78
C LYS A 338 23.76 -11.63 18.71
N THR A 339 24.71 -12.54 18.55
CA THR A 339 26.12 -12.19 18.34
C THR A 339 26.31 -11.41 17.04
N ARG A 340 25.63 -11.80 15.96
CA ARG A 340 25.68 -11.09 14.68
C ARG A 340 25.13 -9.66 14.80
N ILE A 341 23.99 -9.47 15.46
CA ILE A 341 23.39 -8.15 15.73
C ILE A 341 24.32 -7.30 16.58
N ASN A 342 24.89 -7.87 17.66
CA ASN A 342 25.92 -7.19 18.45
C ASN A 342 27.10 -6.72 17.59
N SER A 343 27.56 -7.58 16.67
CA SER A 343 28.65 -7.24 15.75
C SER A 343 28.29 -6.10 14.80
N LEU A 344 27.06 -6.09 14.25
CA LEU A 344 26.56 -5.02 13.40
C LEU A 344 26.44 -3.69 14.16
N ILE A 345 25.94 -3.74 15.41
CA ILE A 345 25.87 -2.57 16.28
C ILE A 345 27.28 -2.04 16.55
N ASN A 346 28.24 -2.90 16.88
CA ASN A 346 29.63 -2.50 17.07
C ASN A 346 30.25 -1.86 15.83
N SER A 347 29.89 -2.37 14.67
CA SER A 347 30.54 -2.03 13.42
C SER A 347 29.98 -0.74 12.82
N CYS A 348 28.67 -0.50 12.97
CA CYS A 348 27.98 0.69 12.49
C CYS A 348 27.97 1.83 13.51
N LEU A 349 27.96 1.51 14.80
CA LEU A 349 27.90 2.49 15.88
C LEU A 349 29.29 2.72 16.46
N ASN A 350 30.16 3.36 15.70
CA ASN A 350 31.31 4.06 16.31
C ASN A 350 30.77 5.25 17.09
N LEU A 351 30.15 5.01 18.25
CA LEU A 351 29.53 6.02 19.11
C LEU A 351 30.50 7.18 19.32
N LEU A 352 30.18 8.32 18.71
CA LEU A 352 30.94 9.56 18.84
C LEU A 352 31.21 9.82 20.33
N LEU A 353 32.44 10.25 20.60
CA LEU A 353 33.06 10.42 21.92
C LEU A 353 32.18 11.20 22.92
N LEU A 354 31.34 10.51 23.69
CA LEU A 354 30.64 11.07 24.86
C LEU A 354 30.74 10.11 26.06
N ASN A 355 30.91 10.65 27.26
CA ASN A 355 30.97 9.92 28.52
C ASN A 355 29.58 9.33 28.85
N GLY A 356 29.48 8.06 29.29
CA GLY A 356 28.21 7.37 29.61
C GLY A 356 27.75 6.28 28.63
N LYS A 357 28.68 5.68 27.88
CA LYS A 357 28.43 4.88 26.66
C LYS A 357 27.69 3.55 26.82
N ASP A 358 27.78 2.90 27.97
CA ASP A 358 27.24 1.53 28.11
C ASP A 358 25.72 1.52 28.16
N GLU A 359 25.11 2.53 28.79
CA GLU A 359 23.66 2.59 28.96
C GLU A 359 22.96 2.92 27.63
N VAL A 360 23.38 3.96 26.92
CA VAL A 360 22.81 4.31 25.59
C VAL A 360 23.03 3.18 24.59
N ARG A 361 24.21 2.55 24.62
CA ARG A 361 24.52 1.41 23.77
C ARG A 361 23.63 0.20 24.09
N SER A 362 23.40 -0.10 25.37
CA SER A 362 22.46 -1.14 25.79
C SER A 362 21.06 -0.81 25.29
N GLN A 363 20.59 0.43 25.48
CA GLN A 363 19.28 0.86 24.99
C GLN A 363 19.14 0.70 23.47
N ILE A 364 20.17 1.05 22.68
CA ILE A 364 20.16 0.82 21.24
C ILE A 364 20.11 -0.68 20.93
N PHE A 365 20.91 -1.49 21.62
CA PHE A 365 20.89 -2.94 21.44
C PHE A 365 19.51 -3.55 21.74
N ASP A 366 18.93 -3.17 22.88
CA ASP A 366 17.66 -3.72 23.38
C ASP A 366 16.46 -3.26 22.52
N SER A 367 16.56 -2.11 21.86
CA SER A 367 15.48 -1.53 21.04
C SER A 367 15.63 -1.75 19.53
N SER A 368 16.82 -2.12 19.06
CA SER A 368 17.08 -2.36 17.64
C SER A 368 16.55 -3.71 17.20
N ILE A 369 16.07 -3.78 15.96
CA ILE A 369 15.59 -5.03 15.36
C ILE A 369 16.59 -5.46 14.30
N GLY A 370 17.18 -6.64 14.47
CA GLY A 370 18.04 -7.23 13.45
C GLY A 370 17.25 -7.62 12.22
N ILE A 371 17.73 -7.20 11.05
CA ILE A 371 17.07 -7.46 9.77
C ILE A 371 18.03 -8.04 8.74
N ASP A 372 17.50 -8.82 7.81
CA ASP A 372 18.18 -9.25 6.59
C ASP A 372 17.40 -8.66 5.40
N LEU A 373 18.08 -7.97 4.47
CA LEU A 373 17.49 -7.39 3.26
C LEU A 373 17.92 -8.18 2.03
N ASN A 374 16.99 -8.68 1.22
CA ASN A 374 17.30 -9.23 -0.08
C ASN A 374 17.60 -8.08 -1.08
N ILE A 375 18.86 -7.96 -1.48
CA ILE A 375 19.34 -6.94 -2.41
C ILE A 375 19.68 -7.48 -3.80
N THR A 376 19.19 -8.68 -4.14
CA THR A 376 19.39 -9.26 -5.47
C THR A 376 18.86 -8.31 -6.56
N PRO A 377 19.59 -8.09 -7.66
CA PRO A 377 19.09 -7.25 -8.76
C PRO A 377 17.72 -7.72 -9.27
N ILE A 378 16.78 -6.80 -9.46
CA ILE A 378 15.41 -7.15 -9.91
C ILE A 378 15.42 -7.83 -11.27
N CYS A 379 16.31 -7.41 -12.18
CA CYS A 379 16.48 -8.03 -13.49
C CYS A 379 16.93 -9.49 -13.41
N ASP A 380 17.83 -9.84 -12.49
CA ASP A 380 18.31 -11.22 -12.31
C ASP A 380 17.19 -12.12 -11.76
N TYR A 381 16.37 -11.59 -10.86
CA TYR A 381 15.21 -12.27 -10.32
C TYR A 381 14.11 -12.45 -11.38
N ALA A 382 13.73 -11.38 -12.08
CA ALA A 382 12.68 -11.40 -13.10
C ALA A 382 13.02 -12.29 -14.32
N GLN A 383 14.30 -12.58 -14.54
CA GLN A 383 14.78 -13.43 -15.63
C GLN A 383 15.09 -14.87 -15.19
N GLU A 384 14.76 -15.25 -13.95
CA GLU A 384 15.09 -16.57 -13.36
C GLU A 384 16.60 -16.92 -13.48
N LYS A 385 17.47 -15.90 -13.47
CA LYS A 385 18.94 -16.08 -13.51
C LYS A 385 19.54 -16.24 -12.12
N THR A 386 18.72 -16.12 -11.08
CA THR A 386 19.19 -16.07 -9.70
C THR A 386 19.48 -17.48 -9.19
N SER A 387 20.75 -17.90 -9.24
CA SER A 387 21.21 -19.11 -8.56
C SER A 387 21.45 -18.90 -7.06
N LEU A 388 21.84 -17.67 -6.68
CA LEU A 388 22.10 -17.28 -5.31
C LEU A 388 21.51 -15.89 -5.04
N PHE A 389 20.81 -15.77 -3.93
CA PHE A 389 20.21 -14.53 -3.45
C PHE A 389 21.20 -13.75 -2.59
N ARG A 390 21.37 -12.47 -2.90
CA ARG A 390 22.24 -11.56 -2.16
C ARG A 390 21.46 -10.98 -0.99
N VAL A 391 21.90 -11.27 0.23
CA VAL A 391 21.26 -10.81 1.46
C VAL A 391 22.22 -9.94 2.25
N LEU A 392 21.75 -8.74 2.58
CA LEU A 392 22.48 -7.72 3.31
C LEU A 392 21.92 -7.60 4.74
N PRO A 393 22.72 -7.95 5.76
CA PRO A 393 22.31 -7.83 7.16
C PRO A 393 22.35 -6.38 7.62
N GLY A 394 21.42 -6.04 8.50
CA GLY A 394 21.28 -4.69 9.03
C GLY A 394 20.44 -4.63 10.29
N LEU A 395 20.06 -3.41 10.64
CA LEU A 395 19.30 -3.06 11.83
C LEU A 395 18.22 -2.04 11.47
N LEU A 396 17.06 -2.16 12.11
CA LEU A 396 16.15 -1.04 12.33
C LEU A 396 16.54 -0.40 13.67
N VAL A 397 16.93 0.87 13.64
CA VAL A 397 17.33 1.63 14.82
C VAL A 397 16.34 2.78 15.04
N GLU A 398 15.86 2.94 16.27
CA GLU A 398 14.87 3.98 16.59
C GLU A 398 15.42 5.39 16.32
N GLN A 399 14.59 6.27 15.75
CA GLN A 399 14.98 7.63 15.32
C GLN A 399 15.68 8.44 16.42
N ARG A 400 15.27 8.28 17.69
CA ARG A 400 15.88 8.97 18.84
C ARG A 400 17.38 8.72 18.97
N PHE A 401 17.91 7.65 18.36
CA PHE A 401 19.32 7.33 18.40
C PHE A 401 20.12 7.84 17.20
N LYS A 402 19.48 8.47 16.20
CA LYS A 402 20.11 8.85 14.93
C LYS A 402 21.31 9.79 15.08
N GLU A 403 21.32 10.62 16.12
CA GLU A 403 22.44 11.52 16.42
C GLU A 403 23.69 10.81 16.98
N PHE A 404 23.54 9.62 17.56
CA PHE A 404 24.65 8.84 18.13
C PHE A 404 25.36 7.95 17.10
N ILE A 405 24.85 7.89 15.87
CA ILE A 405 25.37 7.01 14.82
C ILE A 405 26.47 7.71 14.03
N ASN A 406 27.63 7.08 13.91
CA ASN A 406 28.71 7.60 13.08
C ASN A 406 28.41 7.38 11.59
N LYS A 407 28.38 8.48 10.83
CA LYS A 407 28.11 8.50 9.39
C LYS A 407 29.38 8.44 8.52
N GLU A 408 30.56 8.51 9.11
CA GLU A 408 31.83 8.49 8.39
C GLU A 408 32.18 7.14 7.74
N PRO A 409 31.94 5.97 8.37
CA PRO A 409 32.39 4.71 7.81
C PRO A 409 31.58 4.37 6.58
N VAL A 410 32.20 4.43 5.40
CA VAL A 410 31.45 4.28 4.16
C VAL A 410 31.05 2.83 3.82
N TYR A 411 31.47 1.87 4.63
CA TYR A 411 30.91 0.52 4.60
C TYR A 411 29.55 0.44 5.32
N CYS A 412 29.22 1.46 6.13
CA CYS A 412 27.97 1.58 6.86
C CYS A 412 26.99 2.44 6.05
N TYR A 413 25.89 1.84 5.63
CA TYR A 413 24.75 2.57 5.09
C TYR A 413 23.84 3.00 6.24
N ILE A 414 23.44 4.27 6.24
CA ILE A 414 22.44 4.81 7.15
C ILE A 414 21.38 5.47 6.29
N SER A 415 20.12 5.08 6.44
CA SER A 415 19.05 5.67 5.64
C SER A 415 18.77 7.12 6.05
N ASP A 416 18.65 8.00 5.06
CA ASP A 416 18.14 9.34 5.30
C ASP A 416 16.65 9.31 5.68
N PRO A 417 15.77 8.55 4.98
CA PRO A 417 14.38 8.41 5.38
C PRO A 417 14.23 7.75 6.75
N ILE A 418 13.33 8.30 7.55
CA ILE A 418 12.73 7.66 8.74
C ILE A 418 11.44 6.98 8.30
N ILE A 419 11.14 5.80 8.83
CA ILE A 419 9.99 4.97 8.43
C ILE A 419 9.26 4.50 9.69
N HIS A 420 7.93 4.65 9.69
CA HIS A 420 7.09 4.26 10.83
C HIS A 420 6.68 2.78 10.79
N ILE A 421 7.34 1.91 11.55
CA ILE A 421 7.11 0.45 11.58
C ILE A 421 6.93 0.01 13.03
N LEU A 422 6.02 -0.94 13.31
CA LEU A 422 5.76 -1.43 14.68
C LEU A 422 5.51 -0.29 15.70
N ASP A 423 4.69 0.68 15.31
CA ASP A 423 4.29 1.85 16.11
C ASP A 423 5.46 2.75 16.58
N LYS A 424 6.60 2.68 15.88
CA LYS A 424 7.78 3.49 16.16
C LYS A 424 8.45 3.97 14.88
N ASP A 425 9.24 5.03 15.02
CA ASP A 425 10.03 5.60 13.95
C ASP A 425 11.43 5.00 13.91
N TYR A 426 11.78 4.42 12.76
CA TYR A 426 13.06 3.74 12.54
C TYR A 426 13.80 4.33 11.35
N PHE A 427 15.13 4.26 11.40
CA PHE A 427 15.98 4.32 10.21
C PHE A 427 16.72 3.00 10.03
N LEU A 428 17.13 2.72 8.80
CA LEU A 428 17.82 1.50 8.42
C LEU A 428 19.31 1.71 8.51
N VAL A 429 20.00 0.72 9.07
CA VAL A 429 21.46 0.66 9.12
C VAL A 429 21.90 -0.66 8.51
N PHE A 430 22.80 -0.62 7.53
CA PHE A 430 23.38 -1.83 6.94
C PHE A 430 24.89 -1.75 6.96
N ASP A 431 25.56 -2.88 7.16
CA ASP A 431 27.01 -2.98 7.00
C ASP A 431 27.32 -3.85 5.79
N PHE A 432 27.83 -3.20 4.73
CA PHE A 432 28.12 -3.84 3.45
C PHE A 432 29.16 -4.96 3.54
N ARG A 433 29.97 -5.01 4.59
CA ARG A 433 30.96 -6.08 4.79
C ARG A 433 30.34 -7.43 5.11
N TYR A 434 29.09 -7.45 5.60
CA TYR A 434 28.37 -8.68 5.92
C TYR A 434 27.49 -9.18 4.78
N LEU A 435 27.60 -8.60 3.58
CA LEU A 435 26.92 -9.10 2.39
C LEU A 435 27.17 -10.61 2.25
N SER A 436 26.09 -11.37 2.21
CA SER A 436 26.09 -12.83 2.16
C SER A 436 25.26 -13.31 0.96
N SER A 437 25.51 -14.54 0.53
CA SER A 437 24.74 -15.22 -0.51
C SER A 437 24.05 -16.44 0.08
N PHE A 438 22.78 -16.63 -0.27
CA PHE A 438 21.97 -17.77 0.15
C PHE A 438 21.39 -18.47 -1.07
N ASP A 439 21.20 -19.78 -0.99
CA ASP A 439 20.44 -20.47 -2.03
C ASP A 439 18.93 -20.22 -1.89
N GLU A 440 18.16 -20.66 -2.90
CA GLU A 440 16.71 -20.47 -2.92
C GLU A 440 16.01 -21.18 -1.75
N SER A 441 16.50 -22.35 -1.34
CA SER A 441 15.91 -23.12 -0.25
C SER A 441 16.09 -22.40 1.09
N GLU A 442 17.25 -21.77 1.32
CA GLU A 442 17.53 -21.00 2.52
C GLU A 442 16.71 -19.71 2.61
N VAL A 443 16.50 -19.02 1.48
CA VAL A 443 15.68 -17.79 1.46
C VAL A 443 14.20 -18.11 1.65
N LYS A 444 13.69 -19.18 1.04
CA LYS A 444 12.29 -19.59 1.16
C LYS A 444 11.88 -19.98 2.59
N LEU A 445 12.84 -20.30 3.46
CA LEU A 445 12.57 -20.57 4.89
C LEU A 445 12.28 -19.30 5.70
N ARG A 446 12.57 -18.11 5.16
CA ARG A 446 12.42 -16.84 5.87
C ARG A 446 11.02 -16.27 5.66
N LYS A 447 10.55 -15.46 6.60
CA LYS A 447 9.24 -14.81 6.54
C LYS A 447 9.40 -13.30 6.29
N PRO A 448 9.09 -12.80 5.09
CA PRO A 448 9.17 -11.37 4.81
C PRO A 448 8.19 -10.60 5.72
N LYS A 449 8.63 -9.45 6.20
CA LYS A 449 7.82 -8.54 7.04
C LYS A 449 7.33 -7.32 6.26
N PHE A 450 8.18 -6.82 5.38
CA PHE A 450 7.88 -5.76 4.43
C PHE A 450 8.90 -5.80 3.29
N ARG A 451 8.65 -5.04 2.23
CA ARG A 451 9.54 -4.91 1.07
C ARG A 451 9.93 -3.46 0.85
N LEU A 452 11.22 -3.19 0.68
CA LEU A 452 11.70 -1.90 0.18
C LEU A 452 11.34 -1.77 -1.30
N LYS A 453 10.69 -0.67 -1.67
CA LYS A 453 10.33 -0.38 -3.07
C LYS A 453 11.59 -0.11 -3.90
N HIS A 454 11.46 -0.28 -5.22
CA HIS A 454 12.57 -0.29 -6.15
C HIS A 454 13.53 0.90 -5.99
N GLN A 455 13.01 2.14 -5.94
CA GLN A 455 13.86 3.33 -5.84
C GLN A 455 14.75 3.32 -4.59
N PHE A 456 14.20 2.90 -3.45
CA PHE A 456 14.95 2.85 -2.20
C PHE A 456 15.95 1.68 -2.16
N LEU A 457 15.55 0.53 -2.71
CA LEU A 457 16.45 -0.61 -2.89
C LEU A 457 17.64 -0.27 -3.79
N SER A 458 17.37 0.43 -4.90
CA SER A 458 18.39 0.86 -5.86
C SER A 458 19.42 1.81 -5.23
N ASP A 459 19.00 2.75 -4.37
CA ASP A 459 19.93 3.61 -3.61
C ASP A 459 20.91 2.78 -2.77
N ILE A 460 20.40 1.77 -2.05
CA ILE A 460 21.22 0.85 -1.24
C ILE A 460 22.19 0.07 -2.13
N GLN A 461 21.71 -0.48 -3.26
CA GLN A 461 22.52 -1.24 -4.21
C GLN A 461 23.63 -0.40 -4.84
N VAL A 462 23.36 0.87 -5.17
CA VAL A 462 24.35 1.81 -5.73
C VAL A 462 25.43 2.12 -4.69
N LYS A 463 25.06 2.46 -3.46
CA LYS A 463 26.03 2.75 -2.39
C LYS A 463 26.87 1.53 -2.04
N MET A 464 26.27 0.33 -2.03
CA MET A 464 27.00 -0.92 -1.85
C MET A 464 27.99 -1.18 -3.00
N SER A 465 27.55 -0.97 -4.25
CA SER A 465 28.42 -1.16 -5.42
C SER A 465 29.64 -0.23 -5.36
N SER A 466 29.43 1.02 -4.96
CA SER A 466 30.51 1.99 -4.71
C SER A 466 31.45 1.56 -3.58
N HIS A 467 30.96 0.87 -2.55
CA HIS A 467 31.80 0.29 -1.51
C HIS A 467 32.67 -0.87 -2.04
N ILE A 468 32.07 -1.79 -2.81
CA ILE A 468 32.76 -2.96 -3.37
C ILE A 468 33.81 -2.54 -4.40
N SER A 469 33.53 -1.51 -5.21
CA SER A 469 34.40 -1.07 -6.31
C SER A 469 35.60 -0.21 -5.88
N ARG A 470 35.88 -0.10 -4.58
CA ARG A 470 36.98 0.75 -4.09
C ARG A 470 38.32 0.14 -4.44
N SER A 471 39.13 0.89 -5.18
CA SER A 471 40.54 0.58 -5.34
C SER A 471 41.24 0.75 -4.00
N GLY A 472 41.78 -0.34 -3.46
CA GLY A 472 42.74 -0.27 -2.36
C GLY A 472 43.94 0.53 -2.84
N ILE A 473 44.11 1.73 -2.32
CA ILE A 473 45.25 2.56 -2.66
C ILE A 473 46.46 2.02 -1.88
N PHE A 474 47.42 1.44 -2.59
CA PHE A 474 48.75 1.16 -2.06
C PHE A 474 49.64 2.39 -2.28
N PHE A 475 49.75 3.26 -1.29
CA PHE A 475 50.87 4.20 -1.24
C PHE A 475 51.91 3.65 -0.28
N VAL A 476 53.12 3.45 -0.80
CA VAL A 476 54.32 3.33 0.03
C VAL A 476 54.70 4.75 0.38
N GLY A 477 54.58 5.11 1.66
CA GLY A 477 55.11 6.36 2.19
C GLY A 477 56.62 6.31 2.34
#